data_AF-A0A433VCW6-F1
#
_entry.id   AF-A0A433VCW6-F1
#
_cell.length_a   1.000
_cell.length_b   1.000
_cell.length_c   1.000
_cell.angle_alpha   90.00
_cell.angle_beta   90.00
_cell.angle_gamma   90.00
#
_symmetry.space_group_name_H-M   'P 1'
#
loop_
_entity.id
_entity.type
_entity.pdbx_description
1 polymer ?
#
loop_
_entity_poly.entity_id
_entity_poly.type
_entity_poly.pdbx_seq_one_letter_code
_entity_poly.pdbx_strand_id
1 'polypeptide(L)'
;MIDHLYELALNAENNNDQGWTNEEFRDDYRYEQGTRVKRSLVISSWGDAAVWLLDPEEKDAHGEWSAGRWASWNPAMEWLTASFAELMLQEFESFLEFRDSQYIP
;
A
#
# COMPACT_ATOMS: atom_id res chain seq x y z
N MET A 1 8.85 14.48 0.09
CA MET A 1 7.55 13.80 0.26
C MET A 1 7.76 12.36 0.70
N ILE A 2 8.66 11.61 0.05
CA ILE A 2 9.08 10.25 0.45
C ILE A 2 9.48 10.18 1.93
N ASP A 3 10.29 11.13 2.40
CA ASP A 3 10.72 11.17 3.81
C ASP A 3 9.55 11.26 4.79
N HIS A 4 8.45 11.93 4.43
CA HIS A 4 7.31 12.08 5.34
C HIS A 4 6.52 10.78 5.53
N LEU A 5 6.31 10.01 4.46
CA LEU A 5 5.62 8.71 4.53
C LEU A 5 6.44 7.70 5.34
N TYR A 6 7.75 7.70 5.13
CA TYR A 6 8.66 6.87 5.90
C TYR A 6 8.59 7.19 7.40
N GLU A 7 8.66 8.47 7.77
CA GLU A 7 8.54 8.87 9.18
C GLU A 7 7.17 8.47 9.77
N LEU A 8 6.09 8.57 9.01
CA LEU A 8 4.78 8.14 9.49
C LEU A 8 4.69 6.62 9.66
N ALA A 9 5.31 5.84 8.78
CA ALA A 9 5.37 4.39 8.92
C ALA A 9 6.20 3.96 10.15
N LEU A 10 7.34 4.61 10.39
CA LEU A 10 8.12 4.40 11.61
C LEU A 10 7.34 4.80 12.87
N ASN A 11 6.61 5.92 12.82
CA ASN A 11 5.77 6.35 13.93
C ASN A 11 4.60 5.38 14.16
N ALA A 12 4.04 4.77 13.10
CA ALA A 12 3.02 3.74 13.24
C ALA A 12 3.58 2.48 13.91
N GLU A 13 4.83 2.09 13.64
CA GLU A 13 5.54 1.02 14.39
C GLU A 13 5.60 1.36 15.89
N ASN A 14 6.11 2.55 16.19
CA ASN A 14 6.43 2.97 17.56
C ASN A 14 5.19 3.24 18.43
N ASN A 15 4.07 3.63 17.82
CA ASN A 15 2.83 3.95 18.53
C ASN A 15 1.87 2.76 18.64
N ASN A 16 2.23 1.58 18.13
CA ASN A 16 1.39 0.40 18.22
C ASN A 16 1.57 -0.29 19.60
N ASP A 17 1.03 0.32 20.66
CA ASP A 17 0.93 -0.26 22.02
C ASP A 17 0.09 -1.56 22.06
N GLN A 18 -0.66 -1.83 20.98
CA GLN A 18 -1.42 -3.04 20.75
C GLN A 18 -0.54 -4.00 19.94
N GLY A 19 -0.20 -5.16 20.49
CA GLY A 19 0.72 -6.15 19.92
C GLY A 19 0.30 -6.81 18.60
N TRP A 20 -0.01 -6.04 17.56
CA TRP A 20 -0.29 -6.54 16.20
C TRP A 20 0.95 -7.14 15.54
N THR A 21 2.15 -6.76 16.00
CA THR A 21 3.42 -7.38 15.61
C THR A 21 3.92 -8.23 16.77
N ASN A 22 3.64 -9.54 16.77
CA ASN A 22 4.44 -10.46 17.58
C ASN A 22 5.92 -10.29 17.20
N GLU A 23 6.85 -10.60 18.10
CA GLU A 23 8.29 -10.52 17.81
C GLU A 23 8.67 -11.28 16.53
N GLU A 24 7.99 -12.39 16.25
CA GLU A 24 8.15 -13.19 15.02
C GLU A 24 7.80 -12.44 13.72
N PHE A 25 6.88 -11.48 13.75
CA PHE A 25 6.41 -10.74 12.56
C PHE A 25 6.98 -9.31 12.48
N ARG A 26 7.85 -8.92 13.42
CA ARG A 26 8.38 -7.55 13.49
C ARG A 26 9.32 -7.23 12.31
N ASP A 27 10.08 -8.21 11.85
CA ASP A 27 11.01 -8.01 10.74
C ASP A 27 10.27 -7.84 9.40
N ASP A 28 9.24 -8.65 9.16
CA ASP A 28 8.34 -8.50 8.00
C ASP A 28 7.64 -7.14 8.02
N TYR A 29 7.15 -6.72 9.19
CA TYR A 29 6.54 -5.40 9.36
C TYR A 29 7.51 -4.25 9.04
N ARG A 30 8.76 -4.32 9.52
CA ARG A 30 9.79 -3.29 9.24
C ARG A 30 10.17 -3.23 7.78
N TYR A 31 10.25 -4.40 7.14
CA TYR A 31 10.46 -4.49 5.71
C TYR A 31 9.31 -3.82 4.96
N GLU A 32 8.06 -4.21 5.25
CA GLU A 32 6.88 -3.73 4.55
C GLU A 32 6.58 -2.24 4.79
N GLN A 33 6.61 -1.79 6.04
CA GLN A 33 6.18 -0.44 6.40
C GLN A 33 7.31 0.57 6.31
N GLY A 34 8.52 0.22 6.75
CA GLY A 34 9.64 1.16 6.75
C GLY A 34 10.39 1.14 5.42
N THR A 35 10.93 -0.03 5.07
CA THR A 35 11.89 -0.13 3.98
C THR A 35 11.22 -0.01 2.61
N ARG A 36 10.12 -0.74 2.41
CA ARG A 36 9.40 -0.79 1.15
C ARG A 36 8.72 0.55 0.84
N VAL A 37 7.97 1.12 1.79
CA VAL A 37 7.37 2.46 1.64
C VAL A 37 8.42 3.53 1.32
N LYS A 38 9.61 3.49 1.94
CA LYS A 38 10.67 4.48 1.70
C LYS A 38 11.21 4.45 0.28
N ARG A 39 11.31 3.27 -0.34
CA ARG A 39 11.82 3.14 -1.72
C ARG A 39 10.73 3.28 -2.78
N SER A 40 9.46 3.21 -2.40
CA SER A 40 8.35 3.29 -3.33
C SER A 40 8.13 4.67 -3.92
N LEU A 41 7.61 4.69 -5.14
CA LEU A 41 7.07 5.86 -5.79
C LEU A 41 5.61 6.06 -5.38
N VAL A 42 5.26 7.26 -4.93
CA VAL A 42 3.86 7.65 -4.67
C VAL A 42 3.22 8.11 -5.97
N ILE A 43 2.09 7.52 -6.34
CA ILE A 43 1.38 7.81 -7.59
C ILE A 43 0.01 8.48 -7.41
N SER A 44 -0.46 8.62 -6.17
CA SER A 44 -1.72 9.30 -5.84
C SER A 44 -1.52 10.55 -4.99
N SER A 45 -2.59 11.33 -4.81
CA SER A 45 -2.58 12.50 -3.95
C SER A 45 -2.77 12.14 -2.48
N TRP A 46 -2.36 13.04 -1.59
CA TRP A 46 -2.56 12.94 -0.14
C TRP A 46 -3.99 13.24 0.33
N GLY A 47 -4.90 13.63 -0.57
CA GLY A 47 -6.30 13.87 -0.25
C GLY A 47 -7.11 12.61 0.02
N ASP A 48 -6.52 11.45 -0.29
CA ASP A 48 -7.13 10.15 -0.11
C ASP A 48 -6.82 9.61 1.29
N ALA A 49 -7.77 8.86 1.87
CA ALA A 49 -7.62 8.12 3.13
C ALA A 49 -6.36 7.21 3.18
N ALA A 50 -5.80 6.89 2.01
CA ALA A 50 -4.62 6.08 1.83
C ALA A 50 -3.97 6.42 0.48
N VAL A 51 -2.65 6.35 0.40
CA VAL A 51 -1.88 6.66 -0.82
C VAL A 51 -1.56 5.39 -1.61
N TRP A 52 -1.28 5.56 -2.90
CA TRP A 52 -0.92 4.48 -3.82
C TRP A 52 0.59 4.48 -4.05
N LEU A 53 1.19 3.29 -3.94
CA LEU A 53 2.62 3.07 -3.98
C LEU A 53 3.00 2.07 -5.07
N LEU A 54 4.12 2.33 -5.74
CA LEU A 54 4.80 1.37 -6.61
C LEU A 54 6.20 1.09 -6.06
N ASP A 55 6.52 -0.17 -5.81
CA ASP A 55 7.84 -0.59 -5.34
C ASP A 55 8.72 -1.11 -6.50
N PRO A 56 9.84 -0.44 -6.81
CA PRO A 56 10.70 -0.82 -7.92
C PRO A 56 11.66 -2.00 -7.65
N GLU A 57 11.79 -2.47 -6.40
CA GLU A 57 12.71 -3.57 -6.06
C GLU A 57 12.24 -4.91 -6.65
N GLU A 58 10.96 -5.20 -6.52
CA GLU A 58 10.35 -6.41 -7.08
C GLU A 58 9.68 -6.11 -8.41
N LYS A 59 10.01 -6.93 -9.42
CA LYS A 59 9.43 -6.83 -10.75
C LYS A 59 8.87 -8.16 -11.20
N ASP A 60 7.73 -8.10 -11.87
CA ASP A 60 7.15 -9.28 -12.52
C ASP A 60 7.94 -9.69 -13.78
N ALA A 61 7.45 -10.71 -14.49
CA ALA A 61 8.07 -11.20 -15.73
C ALA A 61 8.04 -10.17 -16.88
N HIS A 62 7.23 -9.12 -16.77
CA HIS A 62 7.09 -8.04 -17.75
C HIS A 62 7.88 -6.78 -17.36
N GLY A 63 8.50 -6.77 -16.18
CA GLY A 63 9.26 -5.64 -15.64
C GLY A 63 8.39 -4.60 -14.92
N GLU A 64 7.12 -4.91 -14.67
CA GLU A 64 6.22 -4.05 -13.90
C GLU A 64 6.54 -4.08 -12.42
N TRP A 65 6.21 -3.00 -11.73
CA TRP A 65 6.48 -2.84 -10.30
C TRP A 65 5.30 -3.35 -9.49
N SER A 66 5.62 -4.01 -8.37
CA SER A 66 4.60 -4.35 -7.37
C SER A 66 3.90 -3.10 -6.85
N ALA A 67 2.60 -3.22 -6.60
CA ALA A 67 1.77 -2.12 -6.20
C ALA A 67 1.03 -2.38 -4.89
N GLY A 68 0.87 -1.32 -4.12
CA GLY A 68 0.22 -1.35 -2.82
C GLY A 68 -0.51 -0.05 -2.56
N ARG A 69 -1.44 -0.10 -1.61
CA ARG A 69 -1.99 1.09 -0.98
C ARG A 69 -1.15 1.41 0.26
N TRP A 70 -1.35 2.48 0.99
CA TRP A 70 -0.75 2.64 2.31
C TRP A 70 -1.55 3.65 3.11
N ALA A 71 -1.84 3.34 4.36
CA ALA A 71 -2.52 4.26 5.27
C ALA A 71 -1.86 4.21 6.65
N SER A 72 -1.64 5.39 7.23
CA SER A 72 -1.06 5.52 8.58
C SER A 72 -1.86 4.80 9.68
N TRP A 73 -3.17 4.60 9.48
CA TRP A 73 -4.05 3.90 10.42
C TRP A 73 -4.17 2.40 10.18
N ASN A 74 -3.60 1.86 9.08
CA ASN A 74 -3.60 0.44 8.77
C ASN A 74 -2.18 -0.01 8.41
N PRO A 75 -1.31 -0.16 9.41
CA PRO A 75 0.09 -0.41 9.17
C PRO A 75 0.41 -1.90 8.90
N ALA A 76 -0.56 -2.82 8.96
CA ALA A 76 -0.35 -4.24 8.62
C ALA A 76 -0.90 -4.56 7.22
N MET A 77 -0.82 -3.60 6.30
CA MET A 77 -1.44 -3.74 5.00
C MET A 77 -0.61 -4.65 4.07
N GLU A 78 -1.30 -5.54 3.37
CA GLU A 78 -0.71 -6.38 2.32
C GLU A 78 -0.52 -5.59 1.02
N TRP A 79 0.55 -5.89 0.29
CA TRP A 79 0.72 -5.43 -1.09
C TRP A 79 -0.28 -6.13 -1.99
N LEU A 80 -0.93 -5.36 -2.85
CA LEU A 80 -2.16 -5.79 -3.51
C LEU A 80 -1.87 -6.62 -4.76
N THR A 81 -0.87 -6.22 -5.55
CA THR A 81 -0.57 -6.84 -6.85
C THR A 81 0.92 -6.83 -7.16
N ALA A 82 1.34 -7.75 -8.04
CA ALA A 82 2.71 -7.80 -8.56
C ALA A 82 2.95 -6.80 -9.72
N SER A 83 1.88 -6.22 -10.26
CA SER A 83 1.89 -5.36 -11.43
C SER A 83 1.00 -4.11 -11.25
N PHE A 84 1.44 -2.99 -11.79
CA PHE A 84 0.64 -1.75 -11.81
C PHE A 84 -0.55 -1.86 -12.76
N ALA A 85 -0.40 -2.55 -13.89
CA ALA A 85 -1.51 -2.80 -14.80
C ALA A 85 -2.60 -3.65 -14.13
N GLU A 86 -2.22 -4.71 -13.41
CA GLU A 86 -3.16 -5.54 -12.64
C GLU A 86 -3.94 -4.71 -11.62
N LEU A 87 -3.23 -3.86 -10.89
CA LEU A 87 -3.83 -2.96 -9.91
C LEU A 87 -4.88 -2.03 -10.56
N MET A 88 -4.52 -1.37 -11.66
CA MET A 88 -5.44 -0.45 -12.36
C MET A 88 -6.65 -1.18 -12.93
N LEU A 89 -6.47 -2.43 -13.37
CA LEU A 89 -7.58 -3.25 -13.85
C LEU A 89 -8.55 -3.60 -12.71
N GLN A 90 -8.03 -4.03 -11.55
CA GLN A 90 -8.85 -4.35 -10.36
C GLN A 90 -9.66 -3.14 -9.87
N GLU A 91 -9.05 -1.95 -9.85
CA GLU A 91 -9.76 -0.72 -9.47
C GLU A 91 -10.82 -0.33 -10.48
N PHE A 92 -10.53 -0.51 -11.77
CA PHE A 92 -11.51 -0.23 -12.82
C PHE A 92 -12.70 -1.19 -12.73
N GLU A 93 -12.47 -2.48 -12.53
CA GLU A 93 -13.51 -3.49 -12.32
C GLU A 93 -14.36 -3.15 -11.08
N SER A 94 -13.70 -2.86 -9.95
CA SER A 94 -14.38 -2.44 -8.72
C SER A 94 -15.25 -1.20 -8.94
N PHE A 95 -14.74 -0.19 -9.67
CA PHE A 95 -15.50 1.00 -10.00
C PHE A 95 -16.75 0.67 -10.84
N LEU A 96 -16.63 -0.21 -11.84
CA LEU A 96 -17.78 -0.63 -12.65
C LEU A 96 -18.83 -1.34 -11.79
N GLU A 97 -18.41 -2.24 -10.89
CA GLU A 97 -19.32 -2.92 -9.95
C GLU A 97 -20.05 -1.93 -9.04
N PHE A 98 -19.34 -0.94 -8.49
CA PHE A 98 -19.96 0.11 -7.67
C PHE A 98 -20.92 0.97 -8.47
N ARG A 99 -20.56 1.37 -9.70
CA ARG A 99 -21.44 2.15 -10.58
C ARG A 99 -22.72 1.39 -10.90
N ASP A 100 -22.60 0.11 -11.24
CA ASP A 100 -23.71 -0.70 -11.74
C ASP A 100 -24.60 -1.20 -10.60
N SER A 101 -24.05 -1.42 -9.39
CA SER A 101 -24.84 -1.72 -8.18
C SER A 101 -25.65 -0.53 -7.67
N GLN A 102 -25.21 0.70 -7.94
CA GLN A 102 -25.97 1.91 -7.64
C GLN A 102 -27.03 2.23 -8.71
N TYR A 103 -27.00 1.52 -9.84
CA TYR A 103 -28.04 1.61 -10.86
C TYR A 103 -29.21 0.69 -10.50
N ILE A 104 -30.14 1.21 -9.70
CA ILE A 104 -31.48 0.61 -9.53
C ILE A 104 -32.36 1.20 -10.64
N PRO A 105 -32.87 0.39 -11.60
CA PRO A 105 -33.72 0.89 -12.69
C PRO A 105 -35.05 1.47 -12.23
#